data_AF-A0A6A6IJJ7-F1
#
_entry.id   AF-A0A6A6IJJ7-F1
#
_cell.length_a   1.000
_cell.length_b   1.000
_cell.length_c   1.000
_cell.angle_alpha   90.00
_cell.angle_beta   90.00
_cell.angle_gamma   90.00
#
_symmetry.space_group_name_H-M   'P 1'
#
loop_
_entity.id
_entity.type
_entity.pdbx_description
1 polymer ?
#
loop_
_entity_poly.entity_id
_entity_poly.type
_entity_poly.pdbx_seq_one_letter_code
_entity_poly.pdbx_strand_id
1 'polypeptide(L)'
;FFDQWYRKNVDMAQMEADFARQLALPCYMFDHAQGFAEVTKWLAYNFAGHITEKRPKSFRWQHMRFSPPDFVRPMNHARGALKTCLHKGIWDEIGALLARGDYACTCRHWATTAGHYFAALVKTDAYPLEKTFSRNSVVAVLKYLNAFVMPGTTTPLCRICDVQWNEVVKQACANTLRYFDGLCIDCMDRSRAKRDDTDVDYWRQLESVDGRWDANCRVRHDEPTWYVSWCGRDEHRQKLL
;
A
#
# COMPACT_ATOMS: atom_id res chain seq x y z
N PHE A 1 -26.44 -11.82 -10.74
CA PHE A 1 -25.74 -12.45 -11.87
C PHE A 1 -24.23 -12.32 -11.74
N PHE A 2 -23.68 -11.09 -11.69
CA PHE A 2 -22.23 -10.88 -11.63
C PHE A 2 -21.58 -11.52 -10.40
N ASP A 3 -22.16 -11.43 -9.21
CA ASP A 3 -21.60 -12.05 -7.99
C ASP A 3 -21.40 -13.57 -8.13
N GLN A 4 -22.38 -14.26 -8.73
CA GLN A 4 -22.29 -15.70 -8.97
C GLN A 4 -21.23 -16.02 -10.02
N TRP A 5 -21.14 -15.19 -11.06
CA TRP A 5 -20.07 -15.31 -12.06
C TRP A 5 -18.70 -15.08 -11.43
N TYR A 6 -18.53 -14.04 -10.61
CA TYR A 6 -17.26 -13.71 -9.95
C TYR A 6 -16.81 -14.88 -9.06
N ARG A 7 -17.68 -15.37 -8.16
CA ARG A 7 -17.36 -16.51 -7.27
C ARG A 7 -16.98 -17.79 -8.01
N LYS A 8 -17.56 -18.03 -9.19
CA LYS A 8 -17.30 -19.25 -9.97
C LYS A 8 -16.05 -19.16 -10.85
N ASN A 9 -15.69 -17.96 -11.31
CA ASN A 9 -14.67 -17.78 -12.36
C ASN A 9 -13.42 -17.04 -11.88
N VAL A 10 -13.43 -16.46 -10.68
CA VAL A 10 -12.31 -15.68 -10.15
C VAL A 10 -11.67 -16.43 -8.99
N ASP A 11 -10.46 -16.91 -9.22
CA ASP A 11 -9.57 -17.42 -8.18
C ASP A 11 -8.45 -16.40 -7.93
N MET A 12 -8.47 -15.75 -6.77
CA MET A 12 -7.47 -14.75 -6.40
C MET A 12 -6.06 -15.33 -6.25
N ALA A 13 -5.93 -16.63 -5.96
CA ALA A 13 -4.64 -17.31 -5.81
C ALA A 13 -3.98 -17.60 -7.17
N GLN A 14 -4.79 -17.77 -8.23
CA GLN A 14 -4.35 -18.02 -9.60
C GLN A 14 -4.55 -16.80 -10.52
N MET A 15 -4.75 -15.63 -9.92
CA MET A 15 -5.01 -14.39 -10.65
C MET A 15 -3.82 -14.01 -11.52
N GLU A 16 -4.09 -13.69 -12.79
CA GLU A 16 -3.11 -13.16 -13.72
C GLU A 16 -3.21 -11.64 -13.85
N ALA A 17 -2.09 -10.98 -14.09
CA ALA A 17 -2.01 -9.52 -14.18
C ALA A 17 -2.94 -8.93 -15.24
N ASP A 18 -3.05 -9.57 -16.40
CA ASP A 18 -3.89 -9.11 -17.49
C ASP A 18 -5.38 -9.30 -17.20
N PHE A 19 -5.73 -10.35 -16.48
CA PHE A 19 -7.09 -10.63 -16.07
C PHE A 19 -7.52 -9.65 -14.97
N ALA A 20 -6.70 -9.43 -13.95
CA ALA A 20 -6.95 -8.46 -12.89
C ALA A 20 -7.18 -7.04 -13.44
N ARG A 21 -6.34 -6.61 -14.41
CA ARG A 21 -6.49 -5.30 -15.07
C ARG A 21 -7.79 -5.15 -15.86
N GLN A 22 -8.34 -6.24 -16.39
CA GLN A 22 -9.62 -6.25 -17.12
C GLN A 22 -10.82 -6.37 -16.17
N LEU A 23 -10.63 -6.97 -14.99
CA LEU A 23 -11.71 -7.32 -14.05
C LEU A 23 -12.08 -6.17 -13.09
N ALA A 24 -11.16 -5.25 -12.82
CA ALA A 24 -11.40 -4.10 -11.93
C ALA A 24 -12.63 -3.28 -12.39
N LEU A 25 -12.73 -2.97 -13.67
CA LEU A 25 -13.84 -2.20 -14.20
C LEU A 25 -15.20 -2.93 -14.07
N PRO A 26 -15.37 -4.19 -14.54
CA PRO A 26 -16.60 -4.94 -14.31
C PRO A 26 -17.02 -4.96 -12.84
N CYS A 27 -16.08 -5.13 -11.90
CA CYS A 27 -16.42 -5.09 -10.47
C CYS A 27 -17.01 -3.73 -10.07
N TYR A 28 -16.47 -2.62 -10.57
CA TYR A 28 -17.07 -1.31 -10.34
C TYR A 28 -18.43 -1.17 -11.04
N MET A 29 -18.54 -1.55 -12.32
CA MET A 29 -19.76 -1.42 -13.12
C MET A 29 -20.97 -2.16 -12.54
N PHE A 30 -20.72 -3.35 -11.99
CA PHE A 30 -21.74 -4.17 -11.35
C PHE A 30 -21.88 -3.87 -9.85
N ASP A 31 -21.25 -2.81 -9.35
CA ASP A 31 -21.28 -2.39 -7.94
C ASP A 31 -20.85 -3.52 -6.97
N HIS A 32 -19.91 -4.35 -7.42
CA HIS A 32 -19.38 -5.48 -6.68
C HIS A 32 -18.19 -5.03 -5.82
N ALA A 33 -18.49 -4.32 -4.73
CA ALA A 33 -17.51 -3.67 -3.85
C ALA A 33 -16.38 -4.61 -3.36
N GLN A 34 -16.71 -5.83 -2.93
CA GLN A 34 -15.72 -6.77 -2.41
C GLN A 34 -14.71 -7.20 -3.48
N GLY A 35 -15.20 -7.66 -4.63
CA GLY A 35 -14.35 -8.04 -5.76
C GLY A 35 -13.54 -6.86 -6.31
N PHE A 36 -14.09 -5.63 -6.28
CA PHE A 36 -13.32 -4.44 -6.66
C PHE A 36 -12.13 -4.23 -5.71
N ALA A 37 -12.36 -4.29 -4.40
CA ALA A 37 -11.30 -4.18 -3.39
C ALA A 37 -10.26 -5.31 -3.53
N GLU A 38 -10.69 -6.57 -3.68
CA GLU A 38 -9.80 -7.72 -3.84
C GLU A 38 -8.90 -7.60 -5.08
N VAL A 39 -9.47 -7.27 -6.24
CA VAL A 39 -8.73 -7.13 -7.51
C VAL A 39 -7.76 -5.96 -7.45
N THR A 40 -8.19 -4.82 -6.91
CA THR A 40 -7.34 -3.63 -6.80
C THR A 40 -6.21 -3.82 -5.77
N LYS A 41 -6.49 -4.49 -4.65
CA LYS A 41 -5.45 -4.94 -3.70
C LYS A 41 -4.45 -5.84 -4.41
N TRP A 42 -4.92 -6.87 -5.09
CA TRP A 42 -4.05 -7.78 -5.81
C TRP A 42 -3.15 -7.05 -6.81
N LEU A 43 -3.69 -6.11 -7.59
CA LEU A 43 -2.92 -5.28 -8.51
C LEU A 43 -1.84 -4.44 -7.80
N ALA A 44 -2.17 -3.81 -6.67
CA ALA A 44 -1.22 -3.00 -5.90
C ALA A 44 0.03 -3.81 -5.50
N TYR A 45 -0.20 -5.03 -5.01
CA TYR A 45 0.81 -5.88 -4.42
C TYR A 45 1.56 -6.75 -5.43
N ASN A 46 0.87 -7.29 -6.44
CA ASN A 46 1.40 -8.32 -7.35
C ASN A 46 1.78 -7.79 -8.74
N PHE A 47 1.24 -6.65 -9.18
CA PHE A 47 1.62 -6.09 -10.47
C PHE A 47 3.05 -5.52 -10.42
N ALA A 48 3.85 -5.77 -11.44
CA ALA A 48 5.19 -5.22 -11.56
C ALA A 48 5.16 -3.91 -12.37
N GLY A 49 5.75 -2.85 -11.81
CA GLY A 49 5.85 -1.56 -12.49
C GLY A 49 4.56 -0.72 -12.41
N HIS A 50 4.36 0.12 -13.43
CA HIS A 50 3.26 1.07 -13.48
C HIS A 50 1.95 0.38 -13.89
N ILE A 51 0.95 0.41 -13.02
CA ILE A 51 -0.36 -0.18 -13.29
C ILE A 51 -1.02 0.65 -14.39
N THR A 52 -1.46 -0.03 -15.43
CA THR A 52 -2.23 0.55 -16.53
C THR A 52 -3.55 -0.19 -16.63
N GLU A 53 -4.57 0.43 -17.24
CA GLU A 53 -5.78 -0.32 -17.58
C GLU A 53 -5.50 -1.24 -18.78
N LYS A 54 -6.12 -2.43 -18.78
CA LYS A 54 -6.22 -3.26 -19.97
C LYS A 54 -7.68 -3.38 -20.39
N ARG A 55 -8.01 -2.81 -21.55
CA ARG A 55 -9.35 -2.81 -22.12
C ARG A 55 -9.58 -4.06 -22.99
N PRO A 56 -10.71 -4.77 -22.85
CA PRO A 56 -11.08 -5.83 -23.79
C PRO A 56 -11.24 -5.29 -25.21
N LYS A 57 -10.85 -6.08 -26.22
CA LYS A 57 -11.01 -5.72 -27.63
C LYS A 57 -12.50 -5.43 -27.91
N SER A 58 -12.80 -4.32 -28.59
CA SER A 58 -14.16 -3.87 -28.98
C SER A 58 -15.05 -3.22 -27.91
N PHE A 59 -14.67 -3.12 -26.64
CA PHE A 59 -15.53 -2.56 -25.57
C PHE A 59 -15.54 -1.01 -25.55
N ARG A 60 -16.56 -0.28 -26.02
CA ARG A 60 -16.56 1.22 -26.04
C ARG A 60 -17.22 1.85 -24.80
N TRP A 61 -16.66 2.95 -24.30
CA TRP A 61 -17.18 3.72 -23.16
C TRP A 61 -17.75 5.02 -23.70
N GLN A 62 -19.05 5.25 -23.61
CA GLN A 62 -19.62 6.55 -23.94
C GLN A 62 -20.30 7.22 -22.74
N HIS A 63 -20.72 6.47 -21.70
CA HIS A 63 -21.58 7.02 -20.63
C HIS A 63 -21.39 6.41 -19.22
N MET A 64 -20.17 6.09 -18.80
CA MET A 64 -19.95 5.49 -17.47
C MET A 64 -19.50 6.51 -16.42
N ARG A 65 -20.05 6.38 -15.19
CA ARG A 65 -19.71 7.23 -14.03
C ARG A 65 -18.29 7.02 -13.50
N PHE A 66 -17.65 5.93 -13.92
CA PHE A 66 -16.24 5.65 -13.74
C PHE A 66 -15.52 5.85 -15.04
N SER A 67 -14.40 6.55 -15.04
CA SER A 67 -13.45 6.55 -16.14
C SER A 67 -12.20 5.78 -15.71
N PRO A 68 -11.46 5.09 -16.60
CA PRO A 68 -10.22 4.41 -16.23
C PRO A 68 -9.21 5.21 -15.38
N PRO A 69 -9.04 6.54 -15.60
CA PRO A 69 -8.22 7.37 -14.72
C PRO A 69 -8.64 7.34 -13.25
N ASP A 70 -9.91 7.06 -12.96
CA ASP A 70 -10.48 7.10 -11.61
C ASP A 70 -10.00 5.95 -10.72
N PHE A 71 -9.52 4.83 -11.28
CA PHE A 71 -8.87 3.78 -10.47
C PHE A 71 -7.39 3.63 -10.76
N VAL A 72 -6.94 3.82 -12.00
CA VAL A 72 -5.53 3.63 -12.36
C VAL A 72 -4.61 4.59 -11.58
N ARG A 73 -5.02 5.86 -11.43
CA ARG A 73 -4.24 6.85 -10.67
C ARG A 73 -4.20 6.52 -9.18
N PRO A 74 -5.35 6.31 -8.49
CA PRO A 74 -5.35 5.80 -7.12
C PRO A 74 -4.53 4.53 -6.94
N MET A 75 -4.58 3.60 -7.89
CA MET A 75 -3.81 2.36 -7.78
C MET A 75 -2.29 2.59 -7.76
N ASN A 76 -1.79 3.44 -8.65
CA ASN A 76 -0.38 3.79 -8.64
C ASN A 76 0.02 4.60 -7.40
N HIS A 77 -0.90 5.42 -6.87
CA HIS A 77 -0.71 6.10 -5.59
C HIS A 77 -0.62 5.10 -4.42
N ALA A 78 -1.52 4.12 -4.36
CA ALA A 78 -1.48 3.03 -3.37
C ALA A 78 -0.12 2.33 -3.38
N ARG A 79 0.38 2.01 -4.58
CA ARG A 79 1.67 1.37 -4.77
C ARG A 79 2.84 2.25 -4.30
N GLY A 80 2.77 3.56 -4.54
CA GLY A 80 3.71 4.53 -3.98
C GLY A 80 3.66 4.57 -2.45
N ALA A 81 2.46 4.55 -1.87
CA ALA A 81 2.27 4.53 -0.43
C ALA A 81 2.82 3.25 0.22
N LEU A 82 2.67 2.09 -0.43
CA LEU A 82 3.30 0.83 0.00
C LEU A 82 4.82 0.92 0.03
N LYS A 83 5.42 1.54 -1.00
CA LYS A 83 6.87 1.81 -1.01
C LYS A 83 7.27 2.69 0.17
N THR A 84 6.53 3.76 0.42
CA THR A 84 6.79 4.68 1.54
C THR A 84 6.64 4.00 2.89
N CYS A 85 5.60 3.17 3.08
CA CYS A 85 5.38 2.39 4.30
C CYS A 85 6.58 1.47 4.58
N LEU A 86 7.01 0.71 3.57
CA LEU A 86 8.17 -0.17 3.71
C LEU A 86 9.46 0.60 3.98
N HIS A 87 9.69 1.70 3.23
CA HIS A 87 10.87 2.54 3.40
C HIS A 87 10.97 3.11 4.83
N LYS A 88 9.86 3.63 5.38
CA LYS A 88 9.81 4.09 6.78
C LYS A 88 10.13 2.94 7.74
N GLY A 89 9.47 1.79 7.58
CA GLY A 89 9.68 0.64 8.45
C GLY A 89 11.12 0.12 8.49
N ILE A 90 11.87 0.19 7.37
CA ILE A 90 13.29 -0.20 7.35
C ILE A 90 14.25 0.91 7.80
N TRP A 91 13.81 2.17 7.78
CA TRP A 91 14.66 3.34 8.05
C TRP A 91 14.51 3.87 9.47
N ASP A 92 13.30 3.91 10.04
CA ASP A 92 12.99 4.69 11.24
C ASP A 92 13.88 4.31 12.43
N GLU A 93 14.02 3.01 12.73
CA GLU A 93 14.85 2.54 13.85
C GLU A 93 16.35 2.78 13.62
N ILE A 94 16.86 2.49 12.42
CA ILE A 94 18.29 2.68 12.13
C ILE A 94 18.64 4.17 12.01
N GLY A 95 17.73 4.98 11.49
CA GLY A 95 17.83 6.44 11.47
C GLY A 95 17.85 7.01 12.90
N ALA A 96 17.01 6.47 13.79
CA ALA A 96 17.02 6.85 15.20
C ALA A 96 18.30 6.41 15.92
N LEU A 97 18.91 5.28 15.54
CA LEU A 97 20.25 4.89 16.01
C LEU A 97 21.31 5.89 15.54
N LEU A 98 21.32 6.23 14.25
CA LEU A 98 22.28 7.17 13.67
C LEU A 98 22.16 8.57 14.30
N ALA A 99 20.94 9.05 14.52
CA ALA A 99 20.69 10.37 15.11
C ALA A 99 21.11 10.46 16.58
N ARG A 100 20.94 9.37 17.36
CA ARG A 100 21.24 9.35 18.80
C ARG A 100 22.62 8.80 19.14
N GLY A 101 23.26 8.11 18.20
CA GLY A 101 24.46 7.30 18.42
C GLY A 101 25.56 8.03 19.18
N ASP A 102 25.93 9.22 18.74
CA ASP A 102 27.03 9.99 19.34
C ASP A 102 26.76 10.44 20.78
N TYR A 103 25.50 10.59 21.17
CA TYR A 103 25.11 11.12 22.47
C TYR A 103 24.62 10.05 23.44
N ALA A 104 24.01 8.98 22.93
CA ALA A 104 23.33 7.96 23.73
C ALA A 104 24.10 6.63 23.79
N CYS A 105 24.93 6.31 22.79
CA CYS A 105 25.61 5.01 22.70
C CYS A 105 27.00 5.04 23.35
N THR A 106 27.14 4.35 24.48
CA THR A 106 28.41 4.25 25.21
C THR A 106 29.40 3.29 24.57
N CYS A 107 28.94 2.28 23.80
CA CYS A 107 29.83 1.30 23.18
C CYS A 107 30.47 1.78 21.87
N ARG A 108 30.08 2.95 21.33
CA ARG A 108 30.62 3.54 20.09
C ARG A 108 30.53 2.63 18.84
N HIS A 109 29.71 1.59 18.86
CA HIS A 109 29.49 0.67 17.74
C HIS A 109 28.29 1.03 16.86
N TRP A 110 27.63 2.16 17.10
CA TRP A 110 26.42 2.56 16.37
C TRP A 110 26.69 2.68 14.85
N ALA A 111 27.84 3.25 14.46
CA ALA A 111 28.23 3.42 13.07
C ALA A 111 28.50 2.07 12.38
N THR A 112 29.22 1.17 13.07
CA THR A 112 29.48 -0.19 12.60
C THR A 112 28.18 -0.98 12.45
N THR A 113 27.27 -0.85 13.41
CA THR A 113 25.95 -1.51 13.39
C THR A 113 25.15 -1.05 12.16
N ALA A 114 25.07 0.25 11.92
CA ALA A 114 24.40 0.80 10.75
C ALA A 114 25.07 0.39 9.43
N GLY A 115 26.41 0.39 9.38
CA GLY A 115 27.15 -0.09 8.23
C GLY A 115 26.84 -1.54 7.89
N HIS A 116 26.83 -2.43 8.89
CA HIS A 116 26.45 -3.82 8.70
C HIS A 116 24.98 -3.97 8.28
N TYR A 117 24.07 -3.16 8.84
CA TYR A 117 22.65 -3.18 8.51
C TYR A 117 22.43 -2.84 7.02
N PHE A 118 23.02 -1.75 6.53
CA PHE A 118 22.92 -1.38 5.11
C PHE A 118 23.62 -2.39 4.20
N ALA A 119 24.77 -2.94 4.62
CA ALA A 119 25.45 -4.00 3.87
C ALA A 119 24.58 -5.26 3.75
N ALA A 120 23.86 -5.63 4.82
CA ALA A 120 22.92 -6.74 4.80
C ALA A 120 21.70 -6.45 3.91
N LEU A 121 21.14 -5.23 3.95
CA LEU A 121 20.06 -4.81 3.05
C LEU A 121 20.47 -4.89 1.57
N VAL A 122 21.67 -4.41 1.21
CA VAL A 122 22.17 -4.47 -0.17
C VAL A 122 22.29 -5.92 -0.66
N LYS A 123 22.66 -6.87 0.21
CA LYS A 123 22.75 -8.30 -0.13
C LYS A 123 21.41 -8.97 -0.43
N THR A 124 20.29 -8.35 -0.08
CA THR A 124 18.95 -8.93 -0.34
C THR A 124 18.48 -8.76 -1.77
N ASP A 125 19.14 -7.95 -2.60
CA ASP A 125 18.65 -7.45 -3.90
C ASP A 125 17.39 -6.56 -3.83
N ALA A 126 16.84 -6.32 -2.62
CA ALA A 126 15.71 -5.42 -2.44
C ALA A 126 16.13 -3.94 -2.45
N TYR A 127 17.35 -3.63 -1.99
CA TYR A 127 17.82 -2.27 -1.75
C TYR A 127 18.74 -1.77 -2.90
N PRO A 128 18.59 -0.51 -3.37
CA PRO A 128 17.68 0.54 -2.91
C PRO A 128 16.25 0.39 -3.43
N LEU A 129 15.27 0.63 -2.56
CA LEU A 129 13.84 0.40 -2.85
C LEU A 129 13.34 1.19 -4.06
N GLU A 130 13.87 2.39 -4.31
CA GLU A 130 13.56 3.26 -5.45
C GLU A 130 13.68 2.53 -6.78
N LYS A 131 14.77 1.77 -6.94
CA LYS A 131 15.07 1.06 -8.18
C LYS A 131 14.26 -0.22 -8.26
N THR A 132 14.19 -0.97 -7.15
CA THR A 132 13.58 -2.30 -7.13
C THR A 132 12.07 -2.27 -7.30
N PHE A 133 11.35 -1.32 -6.66
CA PHE A 133 9.88 -1.18 -6.78
C PHE A 133 9.42 -0.83 -8.20
N SER A 134 10.26 -0.18 -9.01
CA SER A 134 9.89 0.18 -10.39
C SER A 134 9.81 -1.04 -11.32
N ARG A 135 10.50 -2.13 -10.99
CA ARG A 135 10.65 -3.33 -11.84
C ARG A 135 10.01 -4.59 -11.27
N ASN A 136 9.73 -4.62 -9.97
CA ASN A 136 9.26 -5.81 -9.27
C ASN A 136 7.92 -5.54 -8.61
N SER A 137 7.11 -6.58 -8.39
CA SER A 137 5.92 -6.46 -7.55
C SER A 137 6.30 -6.20 -6.08
N VAL A 138 5.38 -5.64 -5.28
CA VAL A 138 5.63 -5.42 -3.85
C VAL A 138 5.93 -6.76 -3.17
N VAL A 139 5.15 -7.81 -3.49
CA VAL A 139 5.37 -9.16 -2.96
C VAL A 139 6.77 -9.69 -3.27
N ALA A 140 7.28 -9.46 -4.49
CA ALA A 140 8.64 -9.86 -4.85
C ALA A 140 9.70 -9.10 -4.03
N VAL A 141 9.54 -7.79 -3.85
CA VAL A 141 10.45 -6.98 -3.02
C VAL A 141 10.44 -7.47 -1.57
N LEU A 142 9.28 -7.78 -1.01
CA LEU A 142 9.17 -8.31 0.35
C LEU A 142 9.81 -9.70 0.48
N LYS A 143 9.70 -10.55 -0.54
CA LYS A 143 10.38 -11.84 -0.58
C LYS A 143 11.91 -11.68 -0.54
N TYR A 144 12.45 -10.70 -1.26
CA TYR A 144 13.88 -10.36 -1.20
C TYR A 144 14.29 -9.92 0.20
N LEU A 145 13.53 -9.01 0.83
CA LEU A 145 13.80 -8.57 2.21
C LEU A 145 13.69 -9.68 3.25
N ASN A 146 12.89 -10.72 3.04
CA ASN A 146 12.86 -11.88 3.94
C ASN A 146 14.19 -12.65 3.99
N ALA A 147 15.10 -12.44 3.03
CA ALA A 147 16.46 -12.98 3.07
C ALA A 147 17.42 -12.10 3.90
N PHE A 148 16.96 -10.98 4.46
CA PHE A 148 17.76 -10.13 5.32
C PHE A 148 18.24 -10.91 6.54
N VAL A 149 19.55 -10.89 6.75
CA VAL A 149 20.18 -11.46 7.94
C VAL A 149 21.22 -10.48 8.44
N MET A 150 20.99 -9.96 9.63
CA MET A 150 21.93 -9.13 10.35
C MET A 150 23.17 -9.96 10.75
N PRO A 151 24.39 -9.59 10.33
CA PRO A 151 25.60 -10.27 10.77
C PRO A 151 25.72 -10.23 12.29
N GLY A 152 26.04 -11.37 12.90
CA GLY A 152 26.35 -11.42 14.32
C GLY A 152 27.59 -10.59 14.64
N THR A 153 27.56 -9.90 15.78
CA THR A 153 28.72 -9.20 16.31
C THR A 153 29.48 -10.09 17.28
N THR A 154 30.80 -10.09 17.16
CA THR A 154 31.70 -10.80 18.09
C THR A 154 31.92 -10.03 19.38
N THR A 155 31.59 -8.74 19.41
CA THR A 155 31.66 -7.89 20.59
C THR A 155 30.27 -7.73 21.24
N PRO A 156 30.19 -7.70 22.58
CA PRO A 156 28.97 -7.35 23.28
C PRO A 156 28.51 -5.95 22.86
N LEU A 157 27.29 -5.85 22.34
CA LEU A 157 26.67 -4.58 21.99
C LEU A 157 25.94 -3.99 23.19
N CYS A 158 25.88 -2.66 23.27
CA CYS A 158 24.99 -2.03 24.23
C CYS A 158 23.54 -2.17 23.77
N ARG A 159 22.57 -1.98 24.68
CA ARG A 159 21.13 -2.05 24.40
C ARG A 159 20.63 -1.19 23.23
N ILE A 160 21.38 -0.15 22.85
CA ILE A 160 21.03 0.76 21.75
C ILE A 160 21.47 0.19 20.40
N CYS A 161 22.57 -0.57 20.36
CA CYS A 161 23.06 -1.21 19.14
C CYS A 161 22.51 -2.64 18.98
N ASP A 162 22.19 -3.31 20.09
CA ASP A 162 21.66 -4.69 20.13
C ASP A 162 20.14 -4.75 19.90
N VAL A 163 19.69 -4.09 18.83
CA VAL A 163 18.32 -4.19 18.37
C VAL A 163 18.16 -5.50 17.59
N GLN A 164 17.01 -6.14 17.69
CA GLN A 164 16.65 -7.31 16.88
C GLN A 164 16.35 -6.90 15.44
N TRP A 165 17.38 -6.49 14.68
CA TRP A 165 17.26 -5.92 13.33
C TRP A 165 16.52 -6.82 12.35
N ASN A 166 16.68 -8.14 12.48
CA ASN A 166 15.93 -9.11 11.66
C ASN A 166 14.42 -8.97 11.90
N GLU A 167 13.99 -8.80 13.15
CA GLU A 167 12.57 -8.60 13.49
C GLU A 167 12.06 -7.24 13.05
N VAL A 168 12.89 -6.19 13.10
CA VAL A 168 12.54 -4.86 12.55
C VAL A 168 12.19 -4.96 11.07
N VAL A 169 13.05 -5.62 10.25
CA VAL A 169 12.80 -5.78 8.81
C VAL A 169 11.59 -6.67 8.54
N LYS A 170 11.42 -7.78 9.29
CA LYS A 170 10.23 -8.64 9.19
C LYS A 170 8.95 -7.89 9.52
N GLN A 171 8.95 -7.08 10.59
CA GLN A 171 7.80 -6.28 10.99
C GLN A 171 7.46 -5.23 9.94
N ALA A 172 8.47 -4.58 9.34
CA ALA A 172 8.26 -3.65 8.23
C ALA A 172 7.59 -4.35 7.03
N CYS A 173 8.01 -5.58 6.71
CA CYS A 173 7.36 -6.38 5.66
C CYS A 173 5.92 -6.74 6.02
N ALA A 174 5.67 -7.19 7.25
CA ALA A 174 4.33 -7.55 7.73
C ALA A 174 3.37 -6.35 7.73
N ASN A 175 3.84 -5.19 8.18
CA ASN A 175 3.06 -3.94 8.16
C ASN A 175 2.72 -3.54 6.72
N THR A 176 3.69 -3.62 5.80
CA THR A 176 3.46 -3.30 4.38
C THR A 176 2.41 -4.22 3.74
N LEU A 177 2.41 -5.52 4.07
CA LEU A 177 1.41 -6.49 3.56
C LEU A 177 -0.02 -6.20 4.02
N ARG A 178 -0.18 -5.51 5.15
CA ARG A 178 -1.49 -5.17 5.73
C ARG A 178 -1.89 -3.72 5.49
N TYR A 179 -1.02 -2.92 4.89
CA TYR A 179 -1.20 -1.47 4.79
C TYR A 179 -2.38 -1.05 3.90
N PHE A 180 -2.69 -1.80 2.84
CA PHE A 180 -3.71 -1.40 1.86
C PHE A 180 -4.68 -2.54 1.56
N ASP A 181 -5.99 -2.24 1.53
CA ASP A 181 -7.05 -3.24 1.37
C ASP A 181 -7.70 -3.27 -0.01
N GLY A 182 -7.18 -2.49 -0.95
CA GLY A 182 -7.82 -2.26 -2.22
C GLY A 182 -8.59 -0.94 -2.23
N LEU A 183 -9.09 -0.53 -3.38
CA LEU A 183 -9.93 0.66 -3.48
C LEU A 183 -11.34 0.34 -2.99
N CYS A 184 -11.96 1.30 -2.32
CA CYS A 184 -13.31 1.20 -1.77
C CYS A 184 -14.29 2.03 -2.61
N ILE A 185 -15.22 1.36 -3.29
CA ILE A 185 -16.26 2.02 -4.11
C ILE A 185 -17.04 3.03 -3.28
N ASP A 186 -17.40 2.67 -2.04
CA ASP A 186 -18.21 3.53 -1.18
C ASP A 186 -17.45 4.82 -0.80
N CYS A 187 -16.14 4.74 -0.54
CA CYS A 187 -15.30 5.91 -0.32
C CYS A 187 -15.17 6.78 -1.58
N MET A 188 -14.98 6.15 -2.74
CA MET A 188 -14.90 6.85 -4.03
C MET A 188 -16.19 7.62 -4.31
N ASP A 189 -17.34 6.95 -4.21
CA ASP A 189 -18.63 7.53 -4.53
C ASP A 189 -19.06 8.60 -3.53
N ARG A 190 -18.78 8.41 -2.23
CA ARG A 190 -19.08 9.41 -1.22
C ARG A 190 -18.24 10.67 -1.36
N SER A 191 -16.96 10.55 -1.73
CA SER A 191 -16.04 11.70 -1.84
C SER A 191 -16.13 12.46 -3.18
N ARG A 192 -16.82 11.92 -4.17
CA ARG A 192 -17.09 12.62 -5.44
C ARG A 192 -18.02 13.81 -5.20
N ALA A 193 -17.56 14.99 -5.61
CA ALA A 193 -18.35 16.22 -5.53
C ALA A 193 -19.73 16.04 -6.18
N LYS A 194 -20.79 16.16 -5.38
CA LYS A 194 -22.16 16.22 -5.86
C LYS A 194 -22.45 17.66 -6.27
N ARG A 195 -23.25 17.84 -7.33
CA ARG A 195 -23.44 19.13 -8.02
C ARG A 195 -24.01 20.25 -7.12
N ASP A 196 -24.63 19.90 -5.98
CA ASP A 196 -25.48 20.83 -5.23
C ASP A 196 -25.19 20.95 -3.73
N ASP A 197 -24.09 20.43 -3.17
CA ASP A 197 -23.83 20.62 -1.73
C ASP A 197 -22.36 20.86 -1.40
N THR A 198 -22.07 22.09 -0.98
CA THR A 198 -20.80 22.53 -0.39
C THR A 198 -20.90 22.70 1.13
N ASP A 199 -21.82 22.00 1.78
CA ASP A 199 -22.02 22.15 3.21
C ASP A 199 -21.00 21.36 4.05
N VAL A 200 -20.63 21.94 5.18
CA VAL A 200 -19.71 21.37 6.17
C VAL A 200 -20.15 19.97 6.62
N ASP A 201 -21.46 19.72 6.63
CA ASP A 201 -22.06 18.44 6.99
C ASP A 201 -21.79 17.32 5.97
N TYR A 202 -21.57 17.66 4.70
CA TYR A 202 -21.17 16.68 3.69
C TYR A 202 -19.75 16.15 3.94
N TRP A 203 -18.82 17.01 4.40
CA TRP A 203 -17.44 16.60 4.67
C TRP A 203 -17.30 15.83 6.00
N ARG A 204 -18.07 16.20 7.03
CA ARG A 204 -18.10 15.46 8.31
C ARG A 204 -18.52 14.00 8.16
N GLN A 205 -19.38 13.69 7.19
CA GLN A 205 -19.77 12.31 6.87
C GLN A 205 -18.66 11.48 6.22
N LEU A 206 -17.54 12.11 5.85
CA LEU A 206 -16.38 11.46 5.24
C LEU A 206 -15.22 11.26 6.22
N GLU A 207 -15.31 11.81 7.43
CA GLU A 207 -14.36 11.59 8.53
C GLU A 207 -14.46 10.16 9.09
N SER A 208 -13.45 9.77 9.87
CA SER A 208 -13.53 8.53 10.65
C SER A 208 -14.65 8.63 11.69
N VAL A 209 -15.43 7.57 11.86
CA VAL A 209 -16.42 7.45 12.94
C VAL A 209 -15.80 6.63 14.06
N ASP A 210 -15.58 7.24 15.23
CA ASP A 210 -14.87 6.62 16.36
C ASP A 210 -13.49 6.04 15.98
N GLY A 211 -12.76 6.74 15.09
CA GLY A 211 -11.47 6.31 14.57
C GLY A 211 -11.55 5.23 13.47
N ARG A 212 -12.75 4.82 13.04
CA ARG A 212 -12.95 3.86 11.96
C ARG A 212 -13.22 4.53 10.63
N TRP A 213 -12.41 4.17 9.63
CA TRP A 213 -12.48 4.71 8.27
C TRP A 213 -13.43 3.93 7.34
N ASP A 214 -13.90 2.76 7.77
CA ASP A 214 -14.80 1.87 7.04
C ASP A 214 -16.23 1.82 7.59
N ALA A 215 -16.59 2.68 8.55
CA ALA A 215 -17.84 2.59 9.30
C ALA A 215 -19.10 2.54 8.41
N ASN A 216 -19.05 3.22 7.26
CA ASN A 216 -20.14 3.27 6.28
C ASN A 216 -19.82 2.51 4.98
N CYS A 217 -18.87 1.57 5.00
CA CYS A 217 -18.41 0.83 3.82
C CYS A 217 -18.91 -0.62 3.84
N ARG A 218 -19.17 -1.16 2.64
CA ARG A 218 -19.49 -2.58 2.43
C ARG A 218 -18.27 -3.48 2.57
N VAL A 219 -17.07 -2.91 2.46
CA VAL A 219 -15.79 -3.59 2.63
C VAL A 219 -15.07 -3.02 3.84
N ARG A 220 -14.45 -3.88 4.65
CA ARG A 220 -13.61 -3.45 5.77
C ARG A 220 -12.27 -2.95 5.27
N HIS A 221 -11.82 -1.83 5.81
CA HIS A 221 -10.53 -1.25 5.48
C HIS A 221 -10.10 -0.17 6.48
N ASP A 222 -8.82 0.18 6.45
CA ASP A 222 -8.29 1.27 7.28
C ASP A 222 -8.13 2.59 6.50
N GLU A 223 -7.52 3.58 7.17
CA GLU A 223 -7.22 4.91 6.65
C GLU A 223 -6.54 4.89 5.27
N PRO A 224 -5.52 4.05 4.99
CA PRO A 224 -4.82 4.13 3.70
C PRO A 224 -5.73 3.84 2.51
N THR A 225 -6.65 2.89 2.67
CA THR A 225 -7.67 2.59 1.65
C THR A 225 -8.62 3.76 1.45
N TRP A 226 -9.10 4.38 2.52
CA TRP A 226 -9.94 5.57 2.45
C TRP A 226 -9.23 6.71 1.73
N TYR A 227 -7.98 7.01 2.13
CA TYR A 227 -7.17 8.11 1.62
C TYR A 227 -6.90 7.97 0.12
N VAL A 228 -6.55 6.77 -0.31
CA VAL A 228 -6.25 6.47 -1.71
C VAL A 228 -7.52 6.42 -2.56
N SER A 229 -8.65 5.97 -1.99
CA SER A 229 -9.96 5.93 -2.68
C SER A 229 -10.62 7.30 -2.82
N TRP A 230 -10.02 8.37 -2.30
CA TRP A 230 -10.58 9.70 -2.35
C TRP A 230 -10.66 10.25 -3.78
N CYS A 231 -11.85 10.67 -4.19
CA CYS A 231 -12.14 11.28 -5.49
C CYS A 231 -12.58 12.76 -5.38
N GLY A 232 -12.54 13.34 -4.18
CA GLY A 232 -12.82 14.76 -3.94
C GLY A 232 -11.59 15.66 -4.10
N ARG A 233 -11.68 16.93 -3.70
CA ARG A 233 -10.53 17.85 -3.69
C ARG A 233 -9.51 17.48 -2.63
N ASP A 234 -8.22 17.61 -2.93
CA ASP A 234 -7.11 17.27 -2.01
C ASP A 234 -7.12 18.11 -0.73
N GLU A 235 -7.47 19.40 -0.82
CA GLU A 235 -7.58 20.30 0.33
C GLU A 235 -8.57 19.82 1.37
N HIS A 236 -9.64 19.15 0.94
CA HIS A 236 -10.63 18.60 1.85
C HIS A 236 -10.11 17.32 2.49
N ARG A 237 -9.49 16.43 1.70
CA ARG A 237 -8.88 15.20 2.23
C ARG A 237 -7.89 15.50 3.36
N GLN A 238 -7.06 16.52 3.20
CA GLN A 238 -6.06 16.91 4.21
C GLN A 238 -6.67 17.45 5.51
N LYS A 239 -7.88 18.00 5.48
CA LYS A 239 -8.56 18.52 6.69
C LYS A 239 -9.20 17.42 7.53
N LEU A 240 -9.36 16.23 6.97
CA LEU A 240 -10.02 15.09 7.62
C LEU A 240 -9.01 14.11 8.25
N LEU A 241 -7.71 14.30 8.01
CA LEU A 241 -6.59 13.58 8.61
C LEU A 241 -6.08 14.33 9.85
#